data_AF-A0A2S7PB50-F1
#
_entry.id   AF-A0A2S7PB50-F1
#
_cell.length_a   1.000
_cell.length_b   1.000
_cell.length_c   1.000
_cell.angle_alpha   90.00
_cell.angle_beta   90.00
_cell.angle_gamma   90.00
#
_symmetry.space_group_name_H-M   'P 1'
#
loop_
_entity.id
_entity.type
_entity.pdbx_description
1 polymer ?
#
loop_
_entity_poly.entity_id
_entity_poly.type
_entity_poly.pdbx_seq_one_letter_code
_entity_poly.pdbx_strand_id
1 'polypeptide(L)'
;MAPPTRLRPFRTPSPGPLGGGEADTPRKTMFFNALAQEGNSKAVRTIAKEYGIAKSTGQKWRKQYLDMGEEAKRHTRPRSKVLGRNSRVTKSMCKMLVSPSKNPIRKQPLDAQIEYHKIPVQKRQLQRKLKEHTKKGRRYLCAFIKKVISPKNHEDRTVYGNEHLYDEVFGFWDHIVFTDEAHIDPTSQT
;
A
#
# COMPACT_ATOMS: atom_id res chain seq x y z
N MET A 1 -27.93 -21.23 -61.23
CA MET A 1 -26.54 -20.92 -60.81
C MET A 1 -26.53 -19.54 -60.17
N ALA A 2 -26.07 -19.40 -58.92
CA ALA A 2 -26.03 -18.12 -58.21
C ALA A 2 -24.70 -17.38 -58.48
N PRO A 3 -24.69 -16.03 -58.52
CA PRO A 3 -23.50 -15.26 -58.88
C PRO A 3 -22.48 -15.19 -57.71
N PRO A 4 -21.19 -14.99 -58.00
CA PRO A 4 -20.14 -15.00 -56.98
C PRO A 4 -20.13 -13.68 -56.18
N THR A 5 -20.57 -13.74 -54.92
CA THR A 5 -20.61 -12.63 -53.96
C THR A 5 -19.28 -12.46 -53.20
N ARG A 6 -18.18 -12.17 -53.91
CA ARG A 6 -16.93 -11.74 -53.25
C ARG A 6 -16.27 -10.53 -53.90
N LEU A 7 -16.89 -9.37 -53.74
CA LEU A 7 -16.15 -8.12 -53.59
C LEU A 7 -15.88 -7.94 -52.10
N ARG A 8 -14.61 -8.02 -51.68
CA ARG A 8 -14.18 -7.94 -50.27
C ARG A 8 -14.62 -6.61 -49.65
N PRO A 9 -15.60 -6.58 -48.71
CA PRO A 9 -16.12 -5.33 -48.16
C PRO A 9 -15.27 -4.80 -46.99
N PHE A 10 -14.26 -5.55 -46.54
CA PHE A 10 -13.46 -5.26 -45.35
C PHE A 10 -12.10 -4.62 -45.64
N ARG A 11 -12.01 -3.67 -46.59
CA ARG A 11 -10.89 -2.72 -46.53
C ARG A 11 -11.32 -1.57 -45.61
N THR A 12 -10.95 -1.67 -44.34
CA THR A 12 -10.97 -0.51 -43.45
C THR A 12 -10.20 0.63 -44.14
N PRO A 13 -10.81 1.82 -44.31
CA PRO A 13 -10.09 2.96 -44.88
C PRO A 13 -8.87 3.29 -44.01
N SER A 14 -7.79 3.75 -44.65
CA SER A 14 -6.59 4.21 -43.92
C SER A 14 -7.03 5.24 -42.87
N PRO A 15 -6.72 5.02 -41.58
CA PRO A 15 -7.32 5.86 -40.55
C PRO A 15 -6.78 7.27 -40.68
N GLY A 16 -7.68 8.25 -40.74
CA GLY A 16 -7.36 9.67 -40.86
C GLY A 16 -6.43 10.17 -39.74
N PRO A 17 -5.84 11.36 -39.92
CA PRO A 17 -4.98 11.96 -38.92
C PRO A 17 -5.74 12.09 -37.59
N LEU A 18 -5.10 11.68 -36.50
CA LEU A 18 -5.69 11.69 -35.17
C LEU A 18 -6.00 13.15 -34.76
N GLY A 19 -7.28 13.50 -34.72
CA GLY A 19 -7.78 14.76 -34.21
C GLY A 19 -7.59 14.88 -32.69
N GLY A 20 -6.35 15.01 -32.24
CA GLY A 20 -6.00 15.24 -30.83
C GLY A 20 -6.10 14.03 -29.89
N GLY A 21 -6.61 12.88 -30.34
CA GLY A 21 -6.57 11.62 -29.59
C GLY A 21 -5.15 11.03 -29.52
N GLU A 22 -4.76 10.43 -28.40
CA GLU A 22 -3.53 9.63 -28.33
C GLU A 22 -3.61 8.50 -29.37
N ALA A 23 -2.52 8.27 -30.12
CA ALA A 23 -2.54 7.18 -31.10
C ALA A 23 -2.66 5.83 -30.40
N ASP A 24 -3.37 4.90 -31.04
CA ASP A 24 -3.45 3.51 -30.60
C ASP A 24 -2.05 2.95 -30.29
N THR A 25 -1.96 2.09 -29.28
CA THR A 25 -0.71 1.47 -28.81
C THR A 25 0.20 0.95 -29.94
N PRO A 26 -0.30 0.38 -31.05
CA PRO A 26 0.52 -0.02 -32.20
C PRO A 26 1.20 1.14 -32.93
N ARG A 27 0.49 2.26 -33.16
CA ARG A 27 1.02 3.46 -33.86
C ARG A 27 2.12 4.13 -33.04
N LYS A 28 1.93 4.20 -31.72
CA LYS A 28 2.93 4.72 -30.79
C LYS A 28 4.20 3.86 -30.78
N THR A 29 4.06 2.54 -30.75
CA THR A 29 5.20 1.60 -30.82
C THR A 29 5.94 1.71 -32.15
N MET A 30 5.23 1.76 -33.28
CA MET A 30 5.85 1.93 -34.61
C MET A 30 6.64 3.24 -34.72
N PHE A 31 6.08 4.35 -34.20
CA PHE A 31 6.79 5.62 -34.15
C PHE A 31 8.08 5.53 -33.33
N PHE A 32 8.06 4.90 -32.15
CA PHE A 32 9.27 4.76 -31.34
C PHE A 32 10.32 3.85 -31.97
N ASN A 33 9.90 2.77 -32.64
CA ASN A 33 10.83 1.90 -33.36
C ASN A 33 11.49 2.66 -34.52
N ALA A 34 10.72 3.43 -35.30
CA ALA A 34 11.26 4.29 -36.36
C ALA A 34 12.16 5.41 -35.79
N LEU A 35 11.80 5.99 -34.64
CA LEU A 35 12.63 6.98 -33.95
C LEU A 35 13.96 6.37 -33.46
N ALA A 36 13.97 5.12 -33.01
CA ALA A 36 15.19 4.43 -32.57
C ALA A 36 16.10 4.04 -33.74
N GLN A 37 15.53 3.63 -34.88
CA GLN A 37 16.28 3.23 -36.07
C GLN A 37 16.76 4.43 -36.90
N GLU A 38 15.90 5.42 -37.11
CA GLU A 38 16.10 6.50 -38.07
C GLU A 38 16.23 7.88 -37.43
N GLY A 39 16.11 8.01 -36.10
CA GLY A 39 16.05 9.30 -35.40
C GLY A 39 17.31 10.17 -35.52
N ASN A 40 18.43 9.58 -35.94
CA ASN A 40 19.69 10.28 -36.22
C ASN A 40 19.80 10.74 -37.69
N SER A 41 19.02 10.14 -38.59
CA SER A 41 19.10 10.36 -40.04
C SER A 41 17.90 11.12 -40.59
N LYS A 42 16.71 10.92 -40.01
CA LYS A 42 15.47 11.57 -40.41
C LYS A 42 14.96 12.52 -39.33
N ALA A 43 14.43 13.66 -39.77
CA ALA A 43 13.75 14.58 -38.87
C ALA A 43 12.48 13.94 -38.30
N VAL A 44 12.22 14.17 -37.02
CA VAL A 44 11.03 13.68 -36.28
C VAL A 44 9.72 14.05 -36.98
N ARG A 45 9.67 15.20 -37.66
CA ARG A 45 8.51 15.65 -38.44
C ARG A 45 8.21 14.69 -39.60
N THR A 46 9.25 14.17 -40.24
CA THR A 46 9.14 13.22 -41.36
C THR A 46 8.60 11.89 -40.87
N ILE A 47 9.20 11.35 -39.80
CA ILE A 47 8.74 10.11 -39.14
C ILE A 47 7.29 10.27 -38.67
N ALA A 48 6.95 11.38 -38.02
CA ALA A 48 5.57 11.62 -37.58
C ALA A 48 4.57 11.66 -38.75
N LYS A 49 4.95 12.24 -39.89
CA LYS A 49 4.11 12.31 -41.10
C LYS A 49 3.88 10.92 -41.70
N GLU A 50 4.91 10.08 -41.78
CA GLU A 50 4.83 8.69 -42.29
C GLU A 50 3.82 7.84 -41.49
N TYR A 51 3.76 8.03 -40.17
CA TYR A 51 2.85 7.30 -39.29
C TYR A 51 1.54 8.04 -38.96
N GLY A 52 1.23 9.15 -39.65
CA GLY A 52 -0.02 9.90 -39.46
C GLY A 52 -0.18 10.56 -38.08
N ILE A 53 0.93 10.93 -37.45
CA ILE A 53 0.99 11.55 -36.12
C ILE A 53 1.19 13.07 -36.26
N ALA A 54 0.47 13.84 -35.46
CA ALA A 54 0.66 15.29 -35.39
C ALA A 54 2.09 15.64 -34.92
N LYS A 55 2.69 16.67 -35.53
CA LYS A 55 4.07 17.11 -35.23
C LYS A 55 4.30 17.36 -33.73
N SER A 56 3.34 18.02 -33.06
CA SER A 56 3.39 18.31 -31.62
C SER A 56 3.44 17.04 -30.77
N THR A 57 2.64 16.04 -31.12
CA THR A 57 2.61 14.72 -30.47
C THR A 57 3.92 13.98 -30.67
N GLY A 58 4.48 13.97 -31.89
CA GLY A 58 5.78 13.34 -32.18
C GLY A 58 6.93 13.98 -31.40
N GLN A 59 6.95 15.32 -31.27
CA GLN A 59 7.95 16.02 -30.45
C GLN A 59 7.81 15.69 -28.95
N LYS A 60 6.57 15.66 -28.44
CA LYS A 60 6.28 15.26 -27.06
C LYS A 60 6.78 13.84 -26.79
N TRP A 61 6.51 12.89 -27.68
CA TRP A 61 6.95 11.51 -27.57
C TRP A 61 8.46 11.36 -27.68
N ARG A 62 9.15 12.11 -28.55
CA ARG A 62 10.63 12.12 -28.57
C ARG A 62 11.20 12.55 -27.22
N LYS A 63 10.70 13.65 -26.65
CA LYS A 63 11.14 14.12 -25.33
C LYS A 63 10.90 13.06 -24.25
N GLN A 64 9.75 12.39 -24.32
CA GLN A 64 9.39 11.29 -23.43
C GLN A 64 10.32 10.07 -23.57
N TYR A 65 10.73 9.74 -24.79
CA TYR A 65 11.67 8.65 -25.10
C TYR A 65 13.09 8.98 -24.65
N LEU A 66 13.53 10.24 -24.76
CA LEU A 66 14.84 10.66 -24.24
C LEU A 66 14.90 10.59 -22.71
N ASP A 67 13.78 10.81 -22.02
CA ASP A 67 13.70 10.80 -20.55
C ASP A 67 13.53 9.39 -19.96
N MET A 68 12.71 8.54 -20.58
CA MET A 68 12.35 7.20 -20.04
C MET A 68 12.82 6.02 -20.90
N GLY A 69 13.36 6.24 -22.09
CA GLY A 69 13.79 5.20 -23.02
C GLY A 69 12.63 4.29 -23.48
N GLU A 70 12.88 2.98 -23.50
CA GLU A 70 11.91 1.95 -23.89
C GLU A 70 10.63 1.97 -23.03
N GLU A 71 10.68 2.46 -21.80
CA GLU A 71 9.48 2.58 -20.94
C GLU A 71 8.46 3.58 -21.51
N ALA A 72 8.88 4.51 -22.37
CA ALA A 72 7.99 5.47 -23.03
C ALA A 72 7.00 4.82 -24.00
N LYS A 73 7.28 3.59 -24.48
CA LYS A 73 6.36 2.80 -25.33
C LYS A 73 5.10 2.39 -24.56
N ARG A 74 5.18 2.27 -23.23
CA ARG A 74 4.04 1.92 -22.38
C ARG A 74 3.11 3.11 -22.17
N HIS A 75 1.84 2.83 -21.92
CA HIS A 75 0.91 3.88 -21.48
C HIS A 75 1.32 4.37 -20.09
N THR A 76 1.86 5.58 -20.02
CA THR A 76 2.33 6.21 -18.78
C THR A 76 1.22 7.07 -18.21
N ARG A 77 0.61 6.61 -17.11
CA ARG A 77 -0.24 7.50 -16.31
C ARG A 77 0.65 8.55 -15.64
N PRO A 78 0.21 9.81 -15.51
CA PRO A 78 0.92 10.79 -14.69
C PRO A 78 1.14 10.19 -13.31
N ARG A 79 2.41 9.97 -12.93
CA ARG A 79 2.75 9.48 -11.60
C ARG A 79 2.55 10.64 -10.62
N SER A 80 1.38 10.75 -10.00
CA SER A 80 1.23 11.68 -8.88
C SER A 80 2.15 11.22 -7.75
N LYS A 81 2.95 12.13 -7.19
CA LYS A 81 3.80 11.82 -6.03
C LYS A 81 2.99 11.32 -4.83
N VAL A 82 1.73 11.71 -4.76
CA VAL A 82 0.75 11.26 -3.76
C VAL A 82 -0.29 10.41 -4.49
N LEU A 83 -0.27 9.10 -4.23
CA LEU A 83 -1.34 8.20 -4.65
C LEU A 83 -2.50 8.31 -3.65
N GLY A 84 -3.59 8.94 -4.10
CA GLY A 84 -4.85 9.01 -3.34
C GLY A 84 -4.91 10.11 -2.28
N ARG A 85 -5.95 10.04 -1.45
CA ARG A 85 -6.25 11.04 -0.42
C ARG A 85 -5.38 10.82 0.82
N ASN A 86 -4.86 11.91 1.39
CA ASN A 86 -4.11 11.87 2.65
C ASN A 86 -4.97 11.32 3.80
N SER A 87 -4.32 10.59 4.70
CA SER A 87 -4.95 10.06 5.92
C SER A 87 -5.42 11.19 6.83
N ARG A 88 -6.62 11.05 7.39
CA ARG A 88 -7.14 11.97 8.44
C ARG A 88 -6.39 11.81 9.77
N VAL A 89 -5.78 10.65 10.01
CA VAL A 89 -4.92 10.40 11.17
C VAL A 89 -3.50 10.79 10.83
N THR A 90 -2.96 11.75 11.57
CA THR A 90 -1.59 12.26 11.43
C THR A 90 -0.60 11.49 12.30
N LYS A 91 0.69 11.60 11.99
CA LYS A 91 1.77 11.01 12.79
C LYS A 91 1.82 11.57 14.22
N SER A 92 1.51 12.85 14.41
CA SER A 92 1.45 13.47 15.74
C SER A 92 0.33 12.92 16.60
N MET A 93 -0.87 12.72 16.02
CA MET A 93 -1.99 12.06 16.70
C MET A 93 -1.62 10.64 17.14
N CYS A 94 -0.99 9.84 16.27
CA CYS A 94 -0.53 8.50 16.64
C CYS A 94 0.47 8.51 17.81
N LYS A 95 1.37 9.49 17.86
CA LYS A 95 2.32 9.64 18.99
C LYS A 95 1.60 10.02 20.28
N MET A 96 0.66 10.96 20.20
CA MET A 96 -0.16 11.38 21.34
C MET A 96 -0.90 10.18 21.97
N LEU A 97 -1.52 9.33 21.14
CA LEU A 97 -2.27 8.16 21.61
C LEU A 97 -1.41 7.16 22.37
N VAL A 98 -0.15 6.98 21.98
CA VAL A 98 0.76 6.01 22.64
C VAL A 98 1.39 6.56 23.92
N SER A 99 1.51 7.89 24.06
CA SER A 99 2.15 8.55 25.19
C SER A 99 1.32 8.44 26.49
N PRO A 100 1.87 7.86 27.57
CA PRO A 100 1.17 7.75 28.86
C PRO A 100 0.78 9.10 29.47
N SER A 101 1.62 10.13 29.29
CA SER A 101 1.37 11.47 29.84
C SER A 101 0.31 12.26 29.09
N LYS A 102 0.03 11.92 27.82
CA LYS A 102 -0.89 12.67 26.95
C LYS A 102 -2.22 11.97 26.72
N ASN A 103 -2.27 10.65 26.88
CA ASN A 103 -3.48 9.86 26.68
C ASN A 103 -3.95 9.25 28.02
N PRO A 104 -4.94 9.86 28.71
CA PRO A 104 -5.42 9.36 30.00
C PRO A 104 -6.08 7.98 29.89
N ILE A 105 -6.65 7.67 28.73
CA ILE A 105 -7.37 6.41 28.46
C ILE A 105 -6.53 5.43 27.65
N ARG A 106 -5.20 5.53 27.69
CA ARG A 106 -4.28 4.68 26.93
C ARG A 106 -4.50 3.18 27.11
N LYS A 107 -4.95 2.77 28.30
CA LYS A 107 -5.18 1.36 28.67
C LYS A 107 -6.54 0.82 28.17
N GLN A 108 -7.44 1.70 27.76
CA GLN A 108 -8.78 1.34 27.29
C GLN A 108 -8.74 0.79 25.85
N PRO A 109 -9.74 0.00 25.42
CA PRO A 109 -9.79 -0.51 24.05
C PRO A 109 -9.80 0.65 23.03
N LEU A 110 -9.24 0.38 21.85
CA LEU A 110 -9.13 1.39 20.78
C LEU A 110 -10.48 2.02 20.38
N ASP A 111 -11.59 1.30 20.55
CA ASP A 111 -12.92 1.82 20.25
C ASP A 111 -13.30 2.96 21.21
N ALA A 112 -13.06 2.78 22.52
CA ALA A 112 -13.21 3.83 23.52
C ALA A 112 -12.24 5.00 23.28
N GLN A 113 -11.03 4.72 22.80
CA GLN A 113 -10.07 5.77 22.45
C GLN A 113 -10.50 6.59 21.23
N ILE A 114 -11.14 5.96 20.24
CA ILE A 114 -11.68 6.63 19.06
C ILE A 114 -12.81 7.57 19.47
N GLU A 115 -13.71 7.10 20.33
CA GLU A 115 -14.85 7.87 20.82
C GLU A 115 -14.40 9.08 21.65
N TYR A 116 -13.52 8.87 22.63
CA TYR A 116 -13.02 9.94 23.50
C TYR A 116 -12.26 11.03 22.74
N HIS A 117 -11.33 10.65 21.85
CA HIS A 117 -10.54 11.60 21.05
C HIS A 117 -11.26 12.06 19.78
N LYS A 118 -12.52 11.64 19.56
CA LYS A 118 -13.35 11.94 18.40
C LYS A 118 -12.62 11.74 17.06
N ILE A 119 -11.88 10.62 16.97
CA ILE A 119 -11.03 10.37 15.81
C ILE A 119 -11.93 9.93 14.64
N PRO A 120 -11.88 10.60 13.47
CA PRO A 120 -12.82 10.33 12.38
C PRO A 120 -12.37 9.15 11.52
N VAL A 121 -12.01 8.02 12.14
CA VAL A 121 -11.64 6.77 11.46
C VAL A 121 -12.11 5.55 12.24
N GLN A 122 -12.27 4.43 11.53
CA GLN A 122 -12.57 3.14 12.14
C GLN A 122 -11.33 2.50 12.79
N LYS A 123 -11.56 1.60 13.75
CA LYS A 123 -10.54 0.83 14.49
C LYS A 123 -9.44 0.25 13.60
N ARG A 124 -9.82 -0.46 12.52
CA ARG A 124 -8.87 -1.09 11.60
C ARG A 124 -7.92 -0.07 10.94
N GLN A 125 -8.45 1.08 10.54
CA GLN A 125 -7.67 2.16 9.94
C GLN A 125 -6.72 2.78 10.97
N LEU A 126 -7.18 3.02 12.19
CA LEU A 126 -6.36 3.52 13.28
C LEU A 126 -5.23 2.54 13.63
N GLN A 127 -5.52 1.24 13.75
CA GLN A 127 -4.51 0.21 14.01
C GLN A 127 -3.41 0.16 12.95
N ARG A 128 -3.79 0.26 11.67
CA ARG A 128 -2.83 0.32 10.56
C ARG A 128 -1.93 1.55 10.68
N LYS A 129 -2.51 2.72 10.97
CA LYS A 129 -1.77 3.97 11.12
C LYS A 129 -0.88 4.00 12.36
N LEU A 130 -1.33 3.42 13.46
CA LEU A 130 -0.51 3.20 14.65
C LEU A 130 0.67 2.29 14.35
N LYS A 131 0.47 1.18 13.61
CA LYS A 131 1.56 0.29 13.19
C LYS A 131 2.59 1.01 12.32
N GLU A 132 2.14 1.86 11.40
CA GLU A 132 2.98 2.60 10.46
C GLU A 132 3.78 3.74 11.12
N HIS A 133 3.16 4.49 12.03
CA HIS A 133 3.73 5.72 12.56
C HIS A 133 4.37 5.58 13.95
N THR A 134 4.27 4.41 14.57
CA THR A 134 4.85 4.12 15.89
C THR A 134 5.59 2.78 15.87
N LYS A 135 6.38 2.47 16.90
CA LYS A 135 7.10 1.18 17.04
C LYS A 135 6.13 0.02 17.34
N LYS A 136 5.22 -0.31 16.42
CA LYS A 136 4.14 -1.30 16.57
C LYS A 136 3.17 -0.99 17.72
N GLY A 137 2.87 0.30 17.95
CA GLY A 137 2.03 0.83 19.05
C GLY A 137 0.66 0.16 19.22
N ARG A 138 0.11 -0.44 18.14
CA ARG A 138 -1.16 -1.20 18.18
C ARG A 138 -1.20 -2.31 19.26
N ARG A 139 -0.05 -2.87 19.65
CA ARG A 139 0.03 -3.94 20.66
C ARG A 139 -0.08 -3.42 22.09
N TYR A 140 0.36 -2.19 22.34
CA TYR A 140 0.48 -1.63 23.68
C TYR A 140 -0.74 -0.83 24.14
N LEU A 141 -1.68 -0.58 23.23
CA LEU A 141 -2.92 0.18 23.49
C LEU A 141 -4.08 -0.72 23.92
N CYS A 142 -3.97 -2.04 23.73
CA CYS A 142 -4.99 -3.02 24.13
C CYS A 142 -4.34 -4.13 24.97
N ALA A 143 -3.77 -3.79 26.14
CA ALA A 143 -3.49 -4.82 27.12
C ALA A 143 -4.85 -5.26 27.72
N PHE A 144 -5.41 -6.36 27.22
CA PHE A 144 -6.62 -6.94 27.78
C PHE A 144 -6.28 -7.49 29.17
N ILE A 145 -6.72 -6.79 30.21
CA ILE A 145 -6.75 -7.33 31.56
C ILE A 145 -8.03 -8.19 31.64
N LYS A 146 -7.91 -9.49 31.35
CA LYS A 146 -9.05 -10.43 31.38
C LYS A 146 -9.66 -10.54 32.78
N LYS A 147 -8.84 -10.40 33.82
CA LYS A 147 -9.23 -10.38 35.23
C LYS A 147 -8.42 -9.31 35.93
N VAL A 148 -9.09 -8.33 36.54
CA VAL A 148 -8.42 -7.35 37.40
C VAL A 148 -7.81 -8.14 38.57
N ILE A 149 -6.49 -8.04 38.74
CA ILE A 149 -5.80 -8.69 39.85
C ILE A 149 -6.24 -7.97 41.12
N SER A 150 -6.78 -8.70 42.10
CA SER A 150 -7.08 -8.13 43.41
C SER A 150 -5.81 -7.60 44.06
N PRO A 151 -5.86 -6.53 44.88
CA PRO A 151 -4.67 -5.99 45.54
C PRO A 151 -3.84 -7.06 46.26
N LYS A 152 -4.49 -7.96 46.98
CA LYS A 152 -3.84 -9.10 47.67
C LYS A 152 -3.05 -10.00 46.71
N ASN A 153 -3.70 -10.56 45.68
CA ASN A 153 -2.99 -11.36 44.68
C ASN A 153 -1.86 -10.59 43.95
N HIS A 154 -1.94 -9.26 43.84
CA HIS A 154 -0.84 -8.47 43.27
C HIS A 154 0.34 -8.43 44.24
N GLU A 155 0.09 -8.21 45.52
CA GLU A 155 1.07 -8.24 46.60
C GLU A 155 1.75 -9.62 46.70
N ASP A 156 0.97 -10.70 46.81
CA ASP A 156 1.48 -12.07 46.90
C ASP A 156 2.41 -12.40 45.72
N ARG A 157 2.03 -12.00 44.50
CA ARG A 157 2.85 -12.19 43.29
C ARG A 157 4.12 -11.36 43.29
N THR A 158 4.07 -10.15 43.87
CA THR A 158 5.22 -9.26 43.96
C THR A 158 6.23 -9.80 44.97
N VAL A 159 5.74 -10.28 46.12
CA VAL A 159 6.55 -10.92 47.15
C VAL A 159 7.23 -12.17 46.59
N TYR A 160 6.46 -13.12 46.05
CA TYR A 160 7.01 -14.34 45.44
C TYR A 160 8.04 -14.04 44.34
N GLY A 161 7.75 -13.05 43.49
CA GLY A 161 8.67 -12.66 42.41
C GLY A 161 9.97 -12.05 42.91
N ASN A 162 9.94 -11.31 44.02
CA ASN A 162 11.14 -10.72 44.62
C ASN A 162 11.96 -11.74 45.41
N GLU A 163 11.29 -12.63 46.15
CA GLU A 163 11.92 -13.68 46.95
C GLU A 163 12.73 -14.63 46.07
N HIS A 164 12.18 -15.03 44.92
CA HIS A 164 12.80 -15.99 44.02
C HIS A 164 13.54 -15.37 42.83
N LEU A 165 13.74 -14.04 42.81
CA LEU A 165 14.32 -13.32 41.67
C LEU A 165 15.75 -13.78 41.34
N TYR A 166 16.52 -14.12 42.36
CA TYR A 166 17.93 -14.49 42.28
C TYR A 166 18.19 -15.96 42.54
N ASP A 167 17.13 -16.76 42.66
CA ASP A 167 17.28 -18.20 42.85
C ASP A 167 17.90 -18.85 41.63
N GLU A 168 18.77 -19.83 41.90
CA GLU A 168 19.55 -20.49 40.86
C GLU A 168 18.66 -21.37 39.97
N VAL A 169 19.00 -21.38 38.68
CA VAL A 169 18.27 -22.18 37.67
C VAL A 169 18.38 -23.67 37.97
N PHE A 170 19.55 -24.11 38.44
CA PHE A 170 19.80 -25.47 38.89
C PHE A 170 19.70 -25.50 40.43
N GLY A 171 18.85 -26.38 40.97
CA GLY A 171 18.53 -26.45 42.39
C GLY A 171 17.10 -26.02 42.71
N PHE A 172 16.69 -24.80 42.35
CA PHE A 172 15.34 -24.31 42.64
C PHE A 172 14.41 -24.44 41.44
N TRP A 173 14.74 -23.79 40.32
CA TRP A 173 13.82 -23.74 39.16
C TRP A 173 13.72 -25.06 38.38
N ASP A 174 14.72 -25.93 38.46
CA ASP A 174 14.72 -27.27 37.86
C ASP A 174 13.81 -28.27 38.59
N HIS A 175 13.40 -27.96 39.82
CA HIS A 175 12.42 -28.74 40.59
C HIS A 175 10.99 -28.24 40.43
N ILE A 176 10.78 -27.10 39.74
CA ILE A 176 9.45 -26.51 39.53
C ILE A 176 8.91 -26.89 38.16
N VAL A 177 7.77 -27.57 38.13
CA VAL A 177 7.04 -27.90 36.89
C VAL A 177 5.82 -27.01 36.77
N PHE A 178 5.84 -26.09 35.80
CA PHE A 178 4.67 -25.28 35.47
C PHE A 178 3.72 -26.07 34.57
N THR A 179 2.47 -26.22 34.99
CA THR A 179 1.39 -26.82 34.19
C THR A 179 0.26 -25.79 34.01
N ASP A 180 -0.35 -25.79 32.84
CA ASP A 180 -1.53 -24.98 32.53
C ASP A 180 -2.44 -25.76 31.57
N GLU A 181 -3.74 -25.51 31.66
CA GLU A 181 -4.74 -26.18 30.83
C GLU A 181 -5.25 -25.23 29.74
N ALA A 182 -4.98 -25.57 28.48
CA ALA A 182 -5.46 -24.83 27.34
C ALA A 182 -6.65 -25.55 26.68
N HIS A 183 -7.80 -24.88 26.63
CA HIS A 183 -8.95 -25.37 25.87
C HIS A 183 -8.80 -24.94 24.41
N ILE A 184 -8.71 -25.91 23.50
CA ILE A 184 -8.65 -25.66 22.05
C ILE A 184 -10.02 -25.95 21.46
N ASP A 185 -10.67 -24.92 20.93
CA ASP A 185 -11.91 -25.08 20.18
C ASP A 185 -11.60 -25.56 18.75
N PRO A 186 -12.00 -26.79 18.36
CA PRO A 186 -11.73 -27.33 17.03
C PRO A 186 -12.45 -26.57 15.91
N THR A 187 -13.47 -25.75 16.21
CA THR A 187 -14.20 -24.96 15.20
C THR A 187 -13.55 -23.61 14.88
N SER A 188 -12.58 -23.18 15.69
CA SER A 188 -11.91 -21.87 15.54
C SER A 188 -10.91 -21.78 14.37
N GLN A 189 -10.72 -22.85 13.60
CA GLN A 189 -9.78 -22.94 12.47
C GLN A 189 -10.41 -22.70 11.08
N THR A 190 -11.53 -21.97 11.00
CA THR A 190 -12.16 -21.60 9.71
C THR A 190 -11.79 -20.20 9.22
#